data_AF-A0A8C9LMB5-F1
#
_entry.id   AF-A0A8C9LMB5-F1
#
_cell.length_a   1.000
_cell.length_b   1.000
_cell.length_c   1.000
_cell.angle_alpha   90.00
_cell.angle_beta   90.00
_cell.angle_gamma   90.00
#
_symmetry.space_group_name_H-M   'P 1'
#
loop_
_entity.id
_entity.type
_entity.pdbx_description
1 polymer ?
#
loop_
_entity_poly.entity_id
_entity_poly.type
_entity_poly.pdbx_seq_one_letter_code
_entity_poly.pdbx_strand_id
1 'polypeptide(L)'
;MSCNPSIGGIGKGILVKEIDALGGLMGKVIDKSGIHFKILNLKKGLAVRGHRAQADRNLYNYYMKQFIFNTPYLYILENIVQSLLITKYTNKNIFSGRFKRMTNMIINKNKNS
;
A
#
# COMPACT_ATOMS: atom_id res chain seq x y z
N MET A 1 10.01 1.66 -2.99
CA MET A 1 9.60 2.94 -3.63
C MET A 1 10.30 3.05 -4.97
N SER A 2 9.57 3.02 -6.09
CA SER A 2 10.14 2.89 -7.45
C SER A 2 10.66 4.21 -8.05
N CYS A 3 10.06 5.35 -7.68
CA CYS A 3 10.48 6.67 -8.17
C CYS A 3 11.20 7.45 -7.05
N ASN A 4 10.66 8.59 -6.63
CA ASN A 4 11.23 9.45 -5.59
C ASN A 4 11.02 8.84 -4.19
N PRO A 5 12.07 8.78 -3.33
CA PRO A 5 11.92 8.36 -1.93
C PRO A 5 11.25 9.46 -1.07
N SER A 6 10.03 9.84 -1.44
CA SER A 6 9.25 10.83 -0.73
C SER A 6 7.78 10.44 -0.68
N ILE A 7 7.13 10.69 0.45
CA ILE A 7 5.69 10.50 0.67
C ILE A 7 5.04 11.86 0.90
N GLY A 8 3.80 12.01 0.42
CA GLY A 8 3.03 13.25 0.51
C GLY A 8 3.38 14.29 -0.56
N GLY A 9 3.21 15.56 -0.21
CA GLY A 9 3.21 16.70 -1.12
C GLY A 9 1.87 17.44 -1.12
N ILE A 10 1.70 18.42 -2.01
CA ILE A 10 0.41 19.09 -2.20
C ILE A 10 -0.60 18.05 -2.72
N GLY A 11 -1.78 17.99 -2.11
CA GLY A 11 -2.82 16.98 -2.39
C GLY A 11 -2.48 15.60 -1.83
N LYS A 12 -1.33 15.02 -2.22
CA LYS A 12 -0.90 13.69 -1.77
C LYS A 12 -0.71 13.59 -0.25
N GLY A 13 -0.29 14.67 0.40
CA GLY A 13 -0.16 14.71 1.86
C GLY A 13 -1.51 14.59 2.58
N ILE A 14 -2.60 15.06 1.97
CA ILE A 14 -3.95 14.89 2.49
C ILE A 14 -4.38 13.43 2.34
N LEU A 15 -4.19 12.83 1.16
CA LEU A 15 -4.46 11.40 0.94
C LEU A 15 -3.71 10.51 1.94
N VAL A 16 -2.46 10.82 2.26
CA VAL A 16 -1.70 10.10 3.29
C VAL A 16 -2.38 10.19 4.66
N LYS A 17 -2.90 11.38 5.02
CA LYS A 17 -3.62 11.59 6.29
C LYS A 17 -5.00 10.93 6.31
N GLU A 18 -5.70 10.90 5.19
CA GLU A 18 -6.96 10.16 5.05
C GLU A 18 -6.74 8.66 5.22
N ILE A 19 -5.70 8.11 4.56
CA ILE A 19 -5.31 6.70 4.71
C ILE A 19 -4.99 6.39 6.19
N ASP A 20 -4.24 7.27 6.86
CA ASP A 20 -3.88 7.10 8.27
C ASP A 20 -5.11 7.14 9.19
N ALA A 21 -6.04 8.09 8.96
CA ALA A 21 -7.29 8.19 9.71
C ALA A 21 -8.19 6.96 9.54
N LEU A 22 -8.17 6.32 8.36
CA LEU A 22 -8.87 5.05 8.09
C LEU A 22 -8.13 3.82 8.63
N GLY A 23 -7.03 4.00 9.37
CA GLY A 23 -6.24 2.91 9.96
C GLY A 23 -5.21 2.28 9.02
N GLY A 24 -4.94 2.91 7.88
CA GLY A 24 -3.92 2.48 6.93
C GLY A 24 -2.49 2.66 7.45
N LEU A 25 -1.53 2.01 6.76
CA LEU A 25 -0.15 1.94 7.23
C LEU A 25 0.75 3.08 6.74
N MET A 26 0.35 3.82 5.69
CA MET A 26 1.24 4.74 4.98
C MET A 26 1.81 5.83 5.90
N GLY A 27 0.98 6.44 6.75
CA GLY A 27 1.40 7.43 7.76
C GLY A 27 2.39 6.87 8.78
N LYS A 28 2.01 5.75 9.41
CA LYS A 28 2.85 5.08 10.42
C LYS A 28 4.21 4.65 9.89
N VAL A 29 4.27 4.15 8.66
CA VAL A 29 5.54 3.70 8.04
C VAL A 29 6.42 4.89 7.69
N ILE A 30 5.86 5.98 7.15
CA ILE A 30 6.66 7.17 6.84
C ILE A 30 7.22 7.82 8.10
N ASP A 31 6.48 7.84 9.20
CA ASP A 31 6.96 8.43 10.46
C ASP A 31 8.17 7.66 11.02
N LYS A 32 8.23 6.33 10.84
CA LYS A 32 9.36 5.49 11.26
C LYS A 32 10.58 5.52 10.34
N SER A 33 10.39 5.89 9.08
CA SER A 33 11.44 5.85 8.03
C SER A 33 11.80 7.21 7.46
N GLY A 34 11.17 8.27 7.95
CA GLY A 34 11.37 9.63 7.48
C GLY A 34 12.72 10.18 7.91
N ILE A 35 13.45 10.75 6.95
CA ILE A 35 14.71 11.44 7.17
C ILE A 35 14.47 12.94 7.37
N HIS A 36 13.50 13.50 6.63
CA HIS A 36 13.22 14.94 6.67
C HIS A 36 11.75 15.20 6.38
N PHE A 37 11.12 16.01 7.23
CA PHE A 37 9.71 16.40 7.15
C PHE A 37 9.58 17.89 6.87
N LYS A 38 8.67 18.25 5.96
CA LYS A 38 8.33 19.65 5.70
C LYS A 38 6.86 19.82 5.36
N ILE A 39 6.35 21.01 5.65
CA ILE A 39 5.03 21.45 5.23
C ILE A 39 5.20 22.38 4.02
N LEU A 40 4.70 21.93 2.87
CA LEU A 40 4.60 22.77 1.67
C LEU A 40 3.51 23.83 1.87
N ASN A 41 3.68 24.99 1.25
CA ASN A 41 2.76 26.14 1.37
C ASN A 41 2.55 26.63 2.81
N LEU A 42 3.56 26.51 3.68
CA LEU A 42 3.45 26.88 5.10
C LEU A 42 2.95 28.33 5.32
N LYS A 43 3.41 29.28 4.50
CA LYS A 43 3.00 30.70 4.58
C LYS A 43 1.61 30.99 4.01
N LYS A 44 0.96 30.03 3.33
CA LYS A 44 -0.40 30.15 2.82
C LYS A 44 -1.39 29.56 3.86
N GLY A 45 -2.68 29.81 3.64
CA GLY A 45 -3.77 29.32 4.50
C GLY A 45 -3.73 27.80 4.70
N LEU A 46 -4.28 27.33 5.83
CA LEU A 46 -4.22 25.92 6.25
C LEU A 46 -4.76 24.97 5.18
N ALA A 47 -5.83 25.35 4.48
CA ALA A 47 -6.51 24.54 3.47
C ALA A 47 -5.60 24.13 2.29
N VAL A 48 -4.51 24.85 2.02
CA VAL A 48 -3.61 24.58 0.88
C VAL A 48 -2.24 24.05 1.30
N ARG A 49 -2.06 23.74 2.58
CA ARG A 49 -0.81 23.17 3.11
C ARG A 49 -0.69 21.68 2.75
N GLY A 50 0.53 21.23 2.44
CA GLY A 50 0.80 19.85 2.04
C GLY A 50 1.93 19.22 2.83
N HIS A 51 1.63 18.22 3.66
CA HIS A 51 2.65 17.45 4.38
C HIS A 51 3.50 16.64 3.41
N ARG A 52 4.82 16.71 3.55
CA ARG A 52 5.77 15.96 2.73
C ARG A 52 6.92 15.45 3.60
N ALA A 53 7.29 14.21 3.39
CA ALA A 53 8.45 13.59 4.03
C ALA A 53 9.35 12.93 2.99
N GLN A 54 10.67 13.07 3.16
CA GLN A 54 11.66 12.21 2.51
C GLN A 54 11.88 10.98 3.38
N ALA A 55 11.96 9.81 2.76
CA ALA A 55 12.09 8.54 3.44
C ALA A 55 13.42 7.87 3.11
N ASP A 56 13.99 7.15 4.07
CA ASP A 56 14.97 6.11 3.78
C ASP A 56 14.23 4.94 3.12
N ARG A 57 14.65 4.55 1.91
CA ARG A 57 14.00 3.47 1.15
C ARG A 57 14.08 2.11 1.85
N ASN A 58 15.20 1.84 2.50
CA ASN A 58 15.46 0.56 3.17
C ASN A 58 14.63 0.47 4.44
N LEU A 59 14.62 1.54 5.25
CA LEU A 59 13.78 1.58 6.45
C LEU A 59 12.29 1.55 6.09
N TYR A 60 11.85 2.26 5.06
CA TYR A 60 10.45 2.24 4.64
C TYR A 60 10.03 0.80 4.24
N ASN A 61 10.86 0.12 3.45
CA ASN A 61 10.60 -1.27 3.04
C ASN A 61 10.61 -2.21 4.25
N TYR A 62 11.60 -2.08 5.14
CA TYR A 62 11.72 -2.88 6.35
C TYR A 62 10.48 -2.75 7.23
N TYR A 63 10.09 -1.53 7.60
CA TYR A 63 8.93 -1.31 8.46
C TYR A 63 7.61 -1.71 7.78
N MET A 64 7.45 -1.46 6.48
CA MET A 64 6.26 -1.93 5.76
C MET A 64 6.14 -3.45 5.82
N LYS A 65 7.22 -4.18 5.53
CA LYS A 65 7.25 -5.64 5.64
C LYS A 65 6.93 -6.10 7.06
N GLN A 66 7.57 -5.51 8.06
CA GLN A 66 7.33 -5.83 9.48
C GLN A 66 5.84 -5.70 9.84
N PHE A 67 5.18 -4.62 9.44
CA PHE A 67 3.73 -4.46 9.69
C PHE A 67 2.90 -5.51 8.96
N ILE A 68 3.18 -5.78 7.69
CA ILE A 68 2.42 -6.76 6.89
C ILE A 68 2.58 -8.17 7.48
N PHE A 69 3.81 -8.61 7.79
CA PHE A 69 4.06 -9.95 8.34
C PHE A 69 3.41 -10.17 9.71
N ASN A 70 3.25 -9.10 10.50
CA ASN A 70 2.66 -9.16 11.84
C ASN A 70 1.15 -8.84 11.85
N THR A 71 0.50 -8.69 10.68
CA THR A 71 -0.93 -8.40 10.60
C THR A 71 -1.75 -9.68 10.81
N PRO A 72 -2.64 -9.75 11.81
CA PRO A 72 -3.47 -10.94 12.05
C PRO A 72 -4.35 -11.28 10.84
N TYR A 73 -4.57 -12.57 10.62
CA TYR A 73 -5.39 -13.12 9.52
C TYR A 73 -4.88 -12.78 8.09
N LEU A 74 -3.70 -12.18 7.97
CA LEU A 74 -3.05 -11.92 6.68
C LEU A 74 -2.05 -13.03 6.36
N TYR A 75 -2.27 -13.73 5.25
CA TYR A 75 -1.37 -14.78 4.78
C TYR A 75 -0.63 -14.30 3.53
N ILE A 76 0.70 -14.30 3.60
CA ILE A 76 1.56 -13.89 2.49
C ILE A 76 2.03 -15.14 1.77
N LEU A 77 1.84 -15.16 0.46
CA LEU A 77 2.31 -16.23 -0.42
C LEU A 77 3.14 -15.62 -1.53
N GLU A 78 4.42 -15.97 -1.57
CA GLU A 78 5.30 -15.59 -2.68
C GLU A 78 5.07 -16.58 -3.83
N ASN A 79 4.27 -16.16 -4.81
CA ASN A 79 3.98 -16.95 -6.01
C ASN A 79 3.49 -16.04 -7.14
N ILE A 80 3.53 -16.54 -8.38
CA ILE A 80 2.99 -15.88 -9.57
C ILE A 80 1.57 -16.37 -9.79
N VAL A 81 0.61 -15.45 -9.89
CA VAL A 81 -0.75 -15.77 -10.32
C VAL A 81 -0.76 -15.84 -11.85
N GLN A 82 -0.88 -17.05 -12.41
CA GLN A 82 -0.82 -17.28 -13.86
C GLN A 82 -2.13 -16.99 -14.58
N SER A 83 -3.27 -17.35 -13.98
CA SER A 83 -4.58 -17.19 -14.60
C SER A 83 -5.68 -16.97 -13.55
N LEU A 84 -6.78 -16.37 -14.01
CA LEU A 84 -7.97 -16.12 -13.22
C LEU A 84 -9.11 -16.99 -13.75
N LEU A 85 -9.68 -17.81 -12.88
CA LEU A 85 -10.85 -18.63 -13.18
C LEU A 85 -12.08 -17.97 -12.57
N ILE A 86 -12.96 -17.43 -13.42
CA ILE A 86 -14.20 -16.79 -12.99
C ILE A 86 -15.35 -17.74 -13.31
N THR A 87 -15.96 -18.28 -12.25
CA THR A 87 -17.06 -19.25 -12.37
C THR A 87 -18.24 -18.79 -11.53
N LYS A 88 -19.46 -19.04 -12.02
CA LYS A 88 -20.64 -19.01 -11.12
C LYS A 88 -20.47 -20.09 -10.06
N TYR A 89 -20.95 -19.82 -8.84
CA TYR A 89 -20.86 -20.76 -7.73
C TYR A 89 -21.51 -22.09 -8.15
N THR A 90 -20.68 -23.10 -8.41
CA THR A 90 -21.12 -24.44 -8.78
C THR A 90 -20.29 -25.43 -7.97
N ASN A 91 -20.95 -26.36 -7.29
CA ASN A 91 -20.32 -27.33 -6.38
C ASN A 91 -19.53 -28.44 -7.12
N LYS A 92 -19.11 -28.22 -8.37
CA LYS A 92 -18.39 -29.22 -9.16
C LYS A 92 -16.89 -28.91 -9.16
N ASN A 93 -16.09 -29.87 -8.67
CA ASN A 93 -14.64 -29.85 -8.79
C ASN A 93 -14.24 -30.15 -10.24
N ILE A 94 -14.26 -29.14 -11.11
CA ILE A 94 -13.95 -29.27 -12.55
C ILE A 94 -12.46 -28.95 -12.83
N PHE A 95 -11.67 -28.53 -11.84
CA PHE A 95 -10.32 -27.99 -12.06
C PHE A 95 -9.22 -28.94 -11.55
N SER A 96 -8.22 -29.19 -12.40
CA SER A 96 -6.98 -29.90 -12.07
C SER A 96 -5.80 -28.93 -11.92
N GLY A 97 -5.00 -29.07 -10.85
CA GLY A 97 -3.87 -28.17 -10.54
C GLY A 97 -4.00 -27.44 -9.19
N ARG A 98 -3.05 -26.53 -8.91
CA ARG A 98 -2.99 -25.77 -7.65
C ARG A 98 -3.79 -24.47 -7.77
N PHE A 99 -4.95 -24.41 -7.13
CA PHE A 99 -5.81 -23.22 -7.11
C PHE A 99 -6.02 -22.71 -5.69
N LYS A 100 -6.26 -21.40 -5.57
CA LYS A 100 -6.73 -20.79 -4.33
C LYS A 100 -8.09 -20.14 -4.57
N ARG A 101 -9.11 -20.66 -3.90
CA ARG A 101 -10.47 -20.13 -3.99
C ARG A 101 -10.61 -18.90 -3.10
N MET A 102 -11.28 -17.86 -3.61
CA MET A 102 -11.55 -16.62 -2.91
C MET A 102 -12.89 -16.04 -3.35
N THR A 103 -13.60 -15.37 -2.44
CA THR A 103 -14.89 -14.72 -2.75
C THR A 103 -14.69 -13.40 -3.49
N ASN A 104 -13.66 -12.65 -3.09
CA ASN A 104 -13.33 -11.35 -3.63
C ASN A 104 -11.83 -11.33 -3.95
N MET A 105 -11.48 -10.60 -5.01
CA MET A 105 -10.09 -10.42 -5.41
C MET A 105 -9.83 -8.94 -5.69
N ILE A 106 -8.74 -8.42 -5.12
CA ILE A 106 -8.22 -7.09 -5.43
C ILE A 106 -6.99 -7.27 -6.30
N ILE A 107 -6.99 -6.68 -7.49
CA ILE A 107 -5.85 -6.72 -8.42
C ILE A 107 -5.24 -5.33 -8.46
N ASN A 108 -3.98 -5.23 -8.02
CA ASN A 108 -3.20 -4.01 -8.18
C ASN A 108 -2.34 -4.13 -9.45
N LYS A 109 -2.86 -3.63 -10.57
CA LYS A 109 -2.10 -3.59 -11.84
C LYS A 109 -1.05 -2.49 -11.77
N ASN A 110 0.22 -2.84 -11.94
CA ASN A 110 1.22 -1.84 -12.28
C ASN A 110 0.97 -1.37 -13.72
N LYS A 111 1.04 -0.07 -13.98
CA LYS A 111 0.84 0.52 -15.32
C LYS A 111 1.84 0.03 -16.40
N ASN A 112 2.83 -0.79 -16.03
CA ASN A 112 3.92 -1.24 -16.90
C ASN A 112 3.89 -2.76 -17.17
N SER A 113 2.75 -3.43 -17.00
CA SER A 113 2.55 -4.85 -17.33
C SER A 113 1.19 -5.08 -17.96
#